data_AF-A0A973KTV8-F1
#
_entry.id   AF-A0A973KTV8-F1
#
_cell.length_a   1.000
_cell.length_b   1.000
_cell.length_c   1.000
_cell.angle_alpha   90.00
_cell.angle_beta   90.00
_cell.angle_gamma   90.00
#
_symmetry.space_group_name_H-M   'P 1'
#
loop_
_entity.id
_entity.type
_entity.pdbx_description
1 polymer ?
#
loop_
_entity_poly.entity_id
_entity_poly.type
_entity_poly.pdbx_seq_one_letter_code
_entity_poly.pdbx_strand_id
1 'polypeptide(L)'
;MAGTPERQMSGANGRQVWADGFRPADGAIIDAKNVRKQGCSPRTLQGLQEGSFNTNMLLKGDESELTRYQSAIDNPANHAQYLEIDTNDQSTTGYRQYLWASHHVTNNVRYVP
;
A
#
# COMPACT_ATOMS: atom_id res chain seq x y z
N MET A 1 -6.08 10.76 -8.17
CA MET A 1 -6.20 9.39 -8.73
C MET A 1 -4.92 8.65 -8.37
N ALA A 2 -5.00 7.35 -8.08
CA ALA A 2 -3.82 6.52 -7.86
C ALA A 2 -3.15 6.20 -9.20
N GLY A 3 -1.82 6.31 -9.24
CA GLY A 3 -0.93 6.04 -10.36
C GLY A 3 -0.33 7.31 -10.97
N THR A 4 0.32 7.12 -12.11
CA THR A 4 1.22 8.10 -12.74
C THR A 4 0.69 9.55 -12.86
N PRO A 5 1.53 10.56 -12.54
CA PRO A 5 2.88 10.41 -12.00
C PRO A 5 2.87 10.02 -10.52
N GLU A 6 3.73 9.06 -10.16
CA GLU A 6 4.02 8.77 -8.75
C GLU A 6 4.58 10.01 -8.06
N ARG A 7 4.30 10.14 -6.77
CA ARG A 7 4.75 11.25 -5.94
C ARG A 7 5.83 10.78 -4.99
N GLN A 8 7.02 11.33 -5.13
CA GLN A 8 8.06 11.17 -4.13
C GLN A 8 7.72 11.97 -2.87
N MET A 9 7.76 11.32 -1.71
CA MET A 9 7.53 11.93 -0.41
C MET A 9 8.71 11.61 0.51
N SER A 10 9.19 12.62 1.23
CA SER A 10 10.26 12.47 2.22
C SER A 10 9.66 12.08 3.56
N GLY A 11 10.20 11.05 4.19
CA GLY A 11 9.88 10.68 5.57
C GLY A 11 10.62 11.53 6.59
N ALA A 12 10.14 11.52 7.84
CA ALA A 12 10.76 12.22 8.97
C ALA A 12 12.20 11.74 9.23
N ASN A 13 12.51 10.50 8.87
CA ASN A 13 13.86 9.93 8.92
C ASN A 13 14.73 10.19 7.67
N GLY A 14 14.29 11.06 6.75
CA GLY A 14 15.00 11.39 5.52
C GLY A 14 14.95 10.33 4.40
N ARG A 15 14.37 9.15 4.66
CA ARG A 15 14.13 8.13 3.61
C ARG A 15 12.94 8.55 2.76
N GLN A 16 12.95 8.17 1.49
CA GLN A 16 11.89 8.51 0.55
C GLN A 16 10.95 7.33 0.28
N VAL A 17 9.69 7.65 0.01
CA VAL A 17 8.69 6.71 -0.53
C VAL A 17 8.09 7.28 -1.81
N TRP A 18 7.71 6.40 -2.73
CA TRP A 18 6.98 6.76 -3.93
C TRP A 18 5.54 6.32 -3.74
N ALA A 19 4.64 7.30 -3.64
CA ALA A 19 3.21 7.06 -3.52
C ALA A 19 2.57 7.13 -4.91
N ASP A 20 1.58 6.28 -5.15
CA ASP A 20 0.73 6.36 -6.34
C ASP A 20 -0.16 7.62 -6.34
N GLY A 21 -0.34 8.27 -5.20
CA GLY A 21 -1.05 9.54 -5.14
C GLY A 21 -1.04 10.18 -3.77
N PHE A 22 -1.61 11.38 -3.70
CA PHE A 22 -1.90 12.06 -2.44
C PHE A 22 -3.25 12.77 -2.56
N ARG A 23 -4.10 12.63 -1.54
CA ARG A 23 -5.41 13.30 -1.48
C ARG A 23 -5.38 14.39 -0.39
N PRO A 24 -5.28 15.68 -0.76
CA PRO A 24 -5.21 16.77 0.22
C PRO A 24 -6.46 16.94 1.08
N ALA A 25 -7.62 16.45 0.63
CA ALA A 25 -8.89 16.64 1.34
C ALA A 25 -8.91 15.97 2.72
N ASP A 26 -8.19 14.85 2.88
CA ASP A 26 -8.12 14.05 4.10
C ASP A 26 -6.69 13.61 4.45
N GLY A 27 -5.69 14.03 3.66
CA GLY A 27 -4.28 13.70 3.88
C GLY A 27 -3.93 12.24 3.56
N ALA A 28 -4.69 11.55 2.71
CA ALA A 28 -4.37 10.19 2.31
C ALA A 28 -3.14 10.14 1.40
N ILE A 29 -2.10 9.40 1.81
CA ILE A 29 -1.09 8.88 0.88
C ILE A 29 -1.71 7.67 0.18
N ILE A 30 -1.69 7.59 -1.14
CA ILE A 30 -2.37 6.51 -1.88
C ILE A 30 -1.33 5.56 -2.47
N ASP A 31 -1.54 4.26 -2.26
CA ASP A 31 -0.77 3.15 -2.82
C ASP A 31 -1.72 2.18 -3.54
N ALA A 32 -1.56 2.02 -4.85
CA ALA A 32 -2.40 1.19 -5.70
C ALA A 32 -1.76 -0.17 -5.95
N LYS A 33 -2.27 -1.19 -5.28
CA LYS A 33 -1.80 -2.57 -5.44
C LYS A 33 -2.62 -3.28 -6.50
N ASN A 34 -2.02 -3.40 -7.69
CA ASN A 34 -2.51 -4.13 -8.86
C ASN A 34 -3.79 -3.57 -9.50
N VAL A 35 -4.28 -2.39 -9.09
CA VAL A 35 -5.55 -1.81 -9.56
C VAL A 35 -5.67 -1.77 -11.10
N ARG A 36 -4.58 -1.51 -11.81
CA ARG A 36 -4.54 -1.44 -13.30
C ARG A 36 -4.12 -2.74 -13.98
N LYS A 37 -3.85 -3.81 -13.23
CA LYS A 37 -3.37 -5.11 -13.74
C LYS A 37 -4.09 -6.26 -13.02
N GLN A 38 -5.28 -6.60 -13.51
CA GLN A 38 -6.01 -7.77 -13.03
C GLN A 38 -5.16 -9.04 -13.25
N GLY A 39 -5.17 -9.96 -12.28
CA GLY A 39 -4.40 -11.22 -12.34
C GLY A 39 -2.92 -11.12 -11.93
N CYS A 40 -2.36 -9.92 -11.70
CA CYS A 40 -0.98 -9.77 -11.23
C CYS A 40 -0.80 -9.86 -9.70
N SER A 41 -1.87 -10.15 -8.96
CA SER A 41 -1.76 -10.49 -7.54
C SER A 41 -0.95 -11.80 -7.40
N PRO A 42 0.08 -11.86 -6.56
CA PRO A 42 0.78 -13.11 -6.28
C PRO A 42 -0.04 -14.05 -5.37
N ARG A 43 -1.29 -13.68 -5.04
CA ARG A 43 -2.18 -14.38 -4.11
C ARG A 43 -3.55 -14.62 -4.75
N THR A 44 -3.57 -15.25 -5.93
CA THR A 44 -4.81 -15.61 -6.63
C THR A 44 -5.26 -17.05 -6.32
N LEU A 45 -6.55 -17.34 -6.46
CA LEU A 45 -7.06 -18.73 -6.38
C LEU A 45 -6.40 -19.63 -7.43
N GLN A 46 -6.18 -19.13 -8.64
CA GLN A 46 -5.43 -19.84 -9.67
C GLN A 46 -4.01 -20.16 -9.22
N GLY A 47 -3.29 -19.20 -8.63
CA GLY A 47 -1.96 -19.45 -8.10
C GLY A 47 -1.95 -20.50 -6.97
N LEU A 48 -3.03 -20.60 -6.19
CA LEU A 48 -3.18 -21.67 -5.20
C LEU A 48 -3.31 -23.05 -5.86
N GLN A 49 -4.05 -23.14 -6.95
CA GLN A 49 -4.24 -24.38 -7.72
C GLN A 49 -2.97 -24.80 -8.48
N GLU A 50 -2.18 -23.83 -8.95
CA GLU A 50 -0.95 -24.05 -9.74
C GLU A 50 0.32 -24.13 -8.88
N GLY A 51 0.23 -23.98 -7.55
CA GLY A 51 1.37 -24.02 -6.63
C GLY A 51 2.27 -22.77 -6.67
N SER A 52 1.78 -21.66 -7.24
CA SER A 52 2.48 -20.37 -7.35
C SER A 52 2.00 -19.31 -6.34
N PHE A 53 1.07 -19.67 -5.45
CA PHE A 53 0.56 -18.78 -4.41
C PHE A 53 1.65 -18.36 -3.43
N ASN A 54 1.79 -17.05 -3.20
CA ASN A 54 2.74 -16.55 -2.21
C ASN A 54 2.18 -16.71 -0.78
N THR A 55 2.72 -17.71 -0.07
CA THR A 55 2.36 -18.02 1.31
C THR A 55 3.06 -17.15 2.35
N ASN A 56 4.00 -16.28 1.95
CA ASN A 56 4.63 -15.37 2.89
C ASN A 56 3.64 -14.31 3.35
N MET A 57 3.65 -14.06 4.66
CA MET A 57 2.89 -12.99 5.29
C MET A 57 3.28 -11.62 4.74
N LEU A 58 4.52 -11.40 4.29
CA LEU A 58 4.99 -10.18 3.62
C LEU A 58 5.71 -10.57 2.33
N LEU A 59 5.52 -9.81 1.25
CA LEU A 59 6.45 -9.89 0.12
C LEU A 59 7.77 -9.26 0.54
N LYS A 60 8.88 -9.77 -0.01
CA LYS A 60 10.20 -9.19 0.20
C LYS A 60 10.18 -7.73 -0.28
N GLY A 61 10.26 -6.79 0.66
CA GLY A 61 10.19 -5.35 0.38
C GLY A 61 9.01 -4.64 1.04
N ASP A 62 7.92 -5.35 1.32
CA ASP A 62 6.71 -4.77 1.92
C ASP A 62 7.04 -4.12 3.27
N GLU A 63 7.82 -4.78 4.12
CA GLU A 63 8.21 -4.23 5.45
C GLU A 63 9.05 -2.95 5.35
N SER A 64 9.97 -2.89 4.39
CA SER A 64 10.76 -1.68 4.14
C SER A 64 9.88 -0.56 3.61
N GLU A 65 8.91 -0.87 2.75
CA GLU A 65 7.94 0.08 2.21
C GLU A 65 6.99 0.61 3.31
N LEU A 66 6.48 -0.28 4.16
CA LEU A 66 5.68 0.00 5.35
C LEU A 66 6.32 1.08 6.23
N THR A 67 7.58 0.87 6.61
CA THR A 67 8.31 1.84 7.45
C THR A 67 8.52 3.19 6.77
N ARG A 68 8.61 3.23 5.43
CA ARG A 68 8.77 4.48 4.69
C ARG A 68 7.46 5.25 4.59
N TYR A 69 6.33 4.55 4.40
CA TYR A 69 5.01 5.18 4.46
C TYR A 69 4.72 5.76 5.84
N GLN A 70 5.01 5.01 6.92
CA GLN A 70 4.84 5.56 8.28
C GLN A 70 5.71 6.79 8.51
N SER A 71 6.99 6.73 8.11
CA SER A 71 7.88 7.89 8.19
C SER A 71 7.37 9.10 7.38
N ALA A 72 6.71 8.87 6.24
CA ALA A 72 6.09 9.92 5.44
C ALA A 72 4.84 10.51 6.12
N ILE A 73 4.06 9.70 6.84
CA ILE A 73 2.94 10.17 7.66
C ILE A 73 3.46 11.02 8.83
N ASP A 74 4.54 10.57 9.48
CA ASP A 74 5.14 11.27 10.62
C ASP A 74 5.84 12.59 10.24
N ASN A 75 6.08 12.83 8.95
CA ASN A 75 6.67 14.08 8.49
C ASN A 75 5.60 15.18 8.39
N PRO A 76 5.62 16.21 9.26
CA PRO A 76 4.59 17.26 9.25
C PRO A 76 4.56 18.06 7.93
N ALA A 77 5.66 18.11 7.18
CA ALA A 77 5.72 18.80 5.88
C ALA A 77 4.87 18.11 4.79
N ASN A 78 4.52 16.84 4.98
CA ASN A 78 3.70 16.11 4.01
C ASN A 78 2.20 16.35 4.19
N HIS A 79 1.77 16.84 5.36
CA HIS A 79 0.36 16.96 5.74
C HIS A 79 -0.43 15.65 5.57
N ALA A 80 0.26 14.51 5.64
CA ALA A 80 -0.33 13.19 5.54
C ALA A 80 -0.94 12.76 6.88
N GLN A 81 -2.04 12.01 6.81
CA GLN A 81 -2.76 11.52 7.99
C GLN A 81 -2.77 9.99 8.05
N TYR A 82 -2.82 9.31 6.90
CA TYR A 82 -2.88 7.87 6.80
C TYR A 82 -2.49 7.38 5.40
N LEU A 83 -2.26 6.08 5.28
CA LEU A 83 -2.08 5.37 4.01
C LEU A 83 -3.40 4.76 3.53
N GLU A 84 -3.85 5.13 2.33
CA GLU A 84 -4.93 4.45 1.61
C GLU A 84 -4.34 3.43 0.64
N ILE A 85 -4.71 2.15 0.82
CA ILE A 85 -4.34 1.09 -0.10
C ILE A 85 -5.52 0.76 -1.00
N ASP A 86 -5.40 1.09 -2.28
CA ASP A 86 -6.37 0.70 -3.31
C ASP A 86 -5.98 -0.67 -3.87
N THR A 87 -6.90 -1.63 -3.90
CA THR A 87 -6.65 -2.95 -4.48
C THR A 87 -7.83 -3.45 -5.31
N ASN A 88 -7.55 -4.12 -6.43
CA ASN A 88 -8.57 -4.77 -7.26
C ASN A 88 -8.85 -6.23 -6.88
N ASP A 89 -8.29 -6.69 -5.76
CA ASP A 89 -8.52 -8.04 -5.24
C ASP A 89 -9.18 -7.95 -3.87
N GLN A 90 -10.51 -8.08 -3.87
CA GLN A 90 -11.34 -7.99 -2.66
C GLN A 90 -10.92 -9.00 -1.59
N SER A 91 -10.37 -10.16 -2.01
CA SER A 91 -9.91 -11.19 -1.07
C SER A 91 -8.69 -10.74 -0.25
N THR A 92 -7.94 -9.74 -0.74
CA THR A 92 -6.75 -9.21 -0.07
C THR A 92 -7.02 -8.03 0.85
N THR A 93 -8.23 -7.48 0.89
CA THR A 93 -8.56 -6.27 1.66
C THR A 93 -8.26 -6.44 3.15
N GLY A 94 -8.86 -7.45 3.79
CA GLY A 94 -8.67 -7.69 5.23
C GLY A 94 -7.23 -8.09 5.58
N TYR A 95 -6.60 -8.89 4.72
CA TYR A 95 -5.19 -9.27 4.88
C TYR A 95 -4.26 -8.05 4.83
N ARG A 96 -4.44 -7.14 3.86
CA ARG A 96 -3.67 -5.89 3.78
C ARG A 96 -3.92 -5.05 5.02
N GLN A 97 -5.18 -4.87 5.41
CA GLN A 97 -5.51 -4.03 6.57
C GLN A 97 -4.84 -4.53 7.85
N TYR A 98 -4.88 -5.85 8.09
CA TYR A 98 -4.16 -6.50 9.18
C TYR A 98 -2.66 -6.22 9.11
N LEU A 99 -2.05 -6.42 7.94
CA LEU A 99 -0.62 -6.28 7.73
C LEU A 99 -0.11 -4.85 7.96
N TRP A 100 -0.79 -3.84 7.44
CA TRP A 100 -0.41 -2.44 7.68
C TRP A 100 -0.60 -2.07 9.17
N ALA A 101 -1.68 -2.52 9.79
CA ALA A 101 -1.94 -2.29 11.21
C ALA A 101 -0.92 -2.98 12.14
N SER A 102 -0.47 -4.20 11.81
CA SER A 102 0.52 -4.94 12.63
C SER A 102 1.90 -4.30 12.62
N HIS A 103 2.20 -3.46 11.64
CA HIS A 103 3.42 -2.66 11.54
C HIS A 103 3.22 -1.21 12.01
N HIS A 104 2.14 -0.94 12.76
CA HIS A 104 1.81 0.37 13.32
C HIS A 104 1.60 1.46 12.26
N VAL A 105 1.15 1.10 11.05
CA VAL A 105 0.80 2.07 10.01
C VAL A 105 -0.68 2.44 10.08
N THR A 106 -0.97 3.72 10.29
CA THR A 106 -2.34 4.25 10.17
C THR A 106 -2.81 4.09 8.73
N ASN A 107 -3.85 3.28 8.51
CA ASN A 107 -4.25 2.89 7.16
C ASN A 107 -5.76 2.73 6.95
N ASN A 108 -6.16 2.78 5.68
CA ASN A 108 -7.45 2.36 5.16
C ASN A 108 -7.22 1.51 3.91
N VAL A 109 -7.98 0.42 3.72
CA VAL A 109 -7.89 -0.42 2.52
C VAL A 109 -9.20 -0.36 1.75
N ARG A 110 -9.12 0.00 0.48
CA ARG A 110 -10.28 0.19 -0.39
C ARG A 110 -10.21 -0.79 -1.56
N TYR A 111 -11.29 -1.53 -1.76
CA TYR A 111 -11.46 -2.30 -2.99
C TYR A 111 -11.84 -1.37 -4.14
N VAL A 112 -11.11 -1.46 -5.25
CA VAL A 112 -11.30 -0.68 -6.48
C VAL A 112 -11.35 -1.66 -7.66
N PRO A 113 -12.53 -1.96 -8.23
CA PRO A 113 -12.70 -2.95 -9.30
C PRO A 113 -12.04 -2.54 -10.63
#